data_AF-Q0S7Y1-F1
#
_entry.id   AF-Q0S7Y1-F1
#
_cell.length_a   1.000
_cell.length_b   1.000
_cell.length_c   1.000
_cell.angle_alpha   90.00
_cell.angle_beta   90.00
_cell.angle_gamma   90.00
#
_symmetry.space_group_name_H-M   'P 1'
#
loop_
_entity.id
_entity.type
_entity.pdbx_description
1 polymer ?
#
loop_
_entity_poly.entity_id
_entity_poly.type
_entity_poly.pdbx_seq_one_letter_code
_entity_poly.pdbx_strand_id
1 'polypeptide(L)'
;MTFVSTAIAGGLLAVSRLTNVPQNDLVFFGREVMLHVNNVYGVRMAGVFMISLGTIWLRTGLMPRWLAVATYALSLTLLVVVSFSLWVTLVFPAWVMVISVYILTVDRPPSIPPD
;
A
#
# COMPACT_ATOMS: atom_id res chain seq x y z
N MET A 1 1.72 -9.27 0.48
CA MET A 1 3.05 -9.86 0.77
C MET A 1 2.98 -11.12 1.64
N THR A 2 1.78 -11.57 2.03
CA THR A 2 1.58 -12.78 2.85
C THR A 2 2.15 -14.03 2.17
N PHE A 3 1.88 -14.26 0.88
CA PHE A 3 2.44 -15.41 0.15
C PHE A 3 3.97 -15.48 0.18
N VAL A 4 4.65 -14.35 -0.05
CA VAL A 4 6.13 -14.27 0.03
C VAL A 4 6.60 -14.54 1.45
N SER A 5 5.91 -14.00 2.44
CA SER A 5 6.21 -14.22 3.86
C SER A 5 6.05 -15.69 4.25
N THR A 6 4.99 -16.35 3.78
CA THR A 6 4.75 -17.78 4.01
C THR A 6 5.77 -18.66 3.28
N ALA A 7 6.19 -18.27 2.07
CA ALA A 7 7.24 -18.97 1.34
C ALA A 7 8.59 -18.89 2.07
N ILE A 8 8.94 -17.70 2.60
CA ILE A 8 10.15 -17.50 3.41
C ILE A 8 10.08 -18.33 4.70
N ALA A 9 8.96 -18.28 5.42
CA ALA A 9 8.75 -19.07 6.64
C ALA A 9 8.86 -20.58 6.36
N GLY A 10 8.20 -21.08 5.31
CA GLY A 10 8.27 -22.48 4.91
C GLY A 10 9.68 -22.92 4.49
N GLY A 11 10.41 -22.07 3.76
CA GLY A 11 11.80 -22.31 3.36
C GLY A 11 12.76 -22.38 4.55
N LEU A 12 12.64 -21.44 5.50
CA LEU A 12 13.42 -21.45 6.74
C LEU A 12 13.15 -22.69 7.59
N LEU A 13 11.88 -23.08 7.73
CA LEU A 13 11.49 -24.30 8.46
C LEU A 13 11.98 -25.58 7.77
N ALA A 14 12.11 -25.59 6.44
CA ALA A 14 12.67 -26.72 5.72
C ALA A 14 14.19 -26.83 5.96
N VAL A 15 14.93 -25.71 5.92
CA VAL A 15 16.38 -25.67 6.14
C VAL A 15 16.74 -25.95 7.60
N SER A 16 15.94 -25.47 8.57
CA SER A 16 16.17 -25.72 9.99
C SER A 16 16.05 -27.20 10.37
N ARG A 17 15.39 -28.02 9.55
CA ARG A 17 15.31 -29.48 9.76
C ARG A 17 16.54 -30.22 9.25
N LEU A 18 17.31 -29.62 8.36
CA LEU A 18 18.45 -30.24 7.67
C LEU A 18 19.81 -29.78 8.19
N THR A 19 19.85 -28.73 9.04
CA THR A 19 21.07 -28.10 9.50
C THR A 19 21.08 -27.91 11.02
N ASN A 20 22.26 -27.96 11.64
CA ASN A 20 22.46 -27.78 13.08
C ASN A 20 22.74 -26.30 13.44
N VAL A 21 22.27 -25.36 12.60
CA VAL A 21 22.48 -23.93 12.80
C VAL A 21 21.61 -23.46 13.98
N PRO A 22 22.11 -22.54 14.84
CA PRO A 22 21.31 -21.98 15.91
C PRO A 22 19.97 -21.43 15.39
N GLN A 23 18.85 -21.99 15.87
CA GLN A 23 17.50 -21.59 15.45
C GLN A 23 17.24 -20.09 15.64
N ASN A 24 17.90 -19.48 16.64
CA ASN A 24 17.72 -18.07 16.95
C ASN A 24 18.14 -17.17 15.77
N ASP A 25 19.28 -17.46 15.14
CA ASP A 25 19.82 -16.64 14.05
C ASP A 25 18.97 -16.78 12.77
N LEU A 26 18.46 -17.99 12.49
CA LEU A 26 17.53 -18.22 11.37
C LEU A 26 16.21 -17.48 11.56
N VAL A 27 15.65 -17.50 12.78
CA VAL A 27 14.38 -16.84 13.09
C VAL A 27 14.54 -15.32 13.04
N PHE A 28 15.64 -14.76 13.56
CA PHE A 28 15.94 -13.34 13.46
C PHE A 28 16.05 -12.89 11.99
N PHE A 29 16.84 -13.61 11.18
CA PHE A 29 16.95 -13.30 9.76
C PHE A 29 15.59 -13.35 9.04
N GLY A 30 14.84 -14.43 9.23
CA GLY A 30 13.52 -14.59 8.62
C GLY A 30 12.56 -13.47 9.00
N ARG A 31 12.54 -13.09 10.28
CA ARG A 31 11.70 -12.00 10.79
C ARG A 31 12.07 -10.66 10.15
N GLU A 32 13.34 -10.31 10.10
CA GLU A 32 13.78 -9.04 9.49
C GLU A 32 13.48 -9.00 7.98
N VAL A 33 13.71 -10.10 7.25
CA VAL A 33 13.36 -10.18 5.82
C VAL A 33 11.85 -10.04 5.62
N MET A 34 11.03 -10.75 6.40
CA MET A 34 9.57 -10.66 6.32
C MET A 34 9.08 -9.24 6.64
N LEU A 35 9.66 -8.58 7.64
CA LEU A 35 9.34 -7.18 7.98
C LEU A 35 9.69 -6.23 6.84
N HIS A 36 10.87 -6.36 6.24
CA HIS A 36 11.26 -5.54 5.09
C HIS A 36 10.38 -5.77 3.86
N VAL A 37 10.08 -7.03 3.53
CA VAL A 37 9.20 -7.37 2.40
C VAL A 37 7.81 -6.80 2.63
N ASN A 38 7.25 -6.95 3.82
CA ASN A 38 5.88 -6.51 4.10
C ASN A 38 5.77 -4.98 4.22
N ASN A 39 6.63 -4.33 5.01
CA ASN A 39 6.56 -2.88 5.22
C ASN A 39 7.11 -2.07 4.04
N VAL A 40 8.22 -2.49 3.43
CA VAL A 40 8.86 -1.68 2.39
C VAL A 40 8.24 -1.97 1.04
N TYR A 41 8.26 -3.23 0.62
CA TYR A 41 7.79 -3.58 -0.72
C TYR A 41 6.26 -3.57 -0.81
N GLY A 42 5.55 -3.91 0.28
CA GLY A 42 4.08 -3.81 0.32
C GLY A 42 3.59 -2.40 0.04
N VAL A 43 4.18 -1.39 0.68
CA VAL A 43 3.78 0.02 0.49
C VAL A 43 4.19 0.54 -0.88
N ARG A 44 5.37 0.15 -1.39
CA ARG A 44 5.76 0.49 -2.76
C ARG A 44 4.78 -0.04 -3.80
N MET A 45 4.28 -1.28 -3.63
CA MET A 45 3.24 -1.82 -4.51
C MET A 45 1.93 -1.01 -4.43
N ALA A 46 1.55 -0.52 -3.24
CA ALA A 46 0.41 0.38 -3.08
C ALA A 46 0.62 1.72 -3.83
N GLY A 47 1.84 2.28 -3.79
CA GLY A 47 2.20 3.46 -4.58
C GLY A 47 2.04 3.25 -6.08
N VAL A 48 2.49 2.10 -6.62
CA VAL A 48 2.29 1.77 -8.04
C VAL A 48 0.80 1.66 -8.41
N PHE A 49 -0.01 1.08 -7.52
CA PHE A 49 -1.46 1.05 -7.71
C PHE A 49 -2.09 2.46 -7.72
N MET A 50 -1.64 3.36 -6.85
CA MET A 50 -2.07 4.76 -6.86
C MET A 50 -1.69 5.49 -8.16
N ILE A 51 -0.49 5.22 -8.72
CA ILE A 51 -0.10 5.76 -10.03
C ILE A 51 -1.04 5.28 -11.13
N SER A 52 -1.41 4.00 -11.11
CA SER A 52 -2.38 3.44 -12.06
C SER A 52 -3.74 4.13 -11.94
N LEU A 53 -4.26 4.32 -10.72
CA LEU A 53 -5.50 5.08 -10.47
C LEU A 53 -5.41 6.53 -10.97
N GLY A 54 -4.33 7.23 -10.65
CA GLY A 54 -4.12 8.61 -11.13
C GLY A 54 -4.11 8.70 -12.67
N THR A 55 -3.55 7.69 -13.34
CA THR A 55 -3.55 7.60 -14.81
C THR A 55 -4.96 7.36 -15.36
N ILE A 56 -5.75 6.50 -14.71
CA ILE A 56 -7.14 6.23 -15.09
C ILE A 56 -7.97 7.51 -14.95
N TRP A 57 -7.84 8.25 -13.85
CA TRP A 57 -8.56 9.51 -13.64
C TRP A 57 -8.22 10.58 -14.68
N LEU A 58 -6.94 10.71 -15.02
CA LEU A 58 -6.50 11.63 -16.08
C LEU A 58 -7.06 11.23 -17.45
N ARG A 59 -7.18 9.93 -17.75
CA ARG A 59 -7.75 9.44 -19.01
C ARG A 59 -9.27 9.55 -19.07
N THR A 60 -9.97 9.30 -17.96
CA THR A 60 -11.43 9.27 -17.93
C THR A 60 -12.07 10.63 -17.69
N GLY A 61 -11.31 11.63 -17.22
CA GLY A 61 -11.84 12.96 -16.93
C GLY A 61 -12.85 12.99 -15.78
N LEU A 62 -13.00 11.87 -15.05
CA LEU A 62 -13.97 11.67 -13.97
C LEU A 62 -13.74 12.57 -12.75
N MET A 63 -12.53 13.11 -12.57
CA MET A 63 -12.15 13.89 -11.40
C MET A 63 -11.34 15.14 -11.76
N PRO A 64 -11.38 16.19 -10.92
CA PRO A 64 -10.61 17.41 -11.13
C PRO A 64 -9.11 17.14 -11.09
N ARG A 65 -8.39 17.83 -11.97
CA ARG A 65 -6.94 17.68 -12.19
C ARG A 65 -6.10 17.81 -10.91
N TRP A 66 -6.55 18.64 -9.96
CA TRP A 66 -5.91 18.80 -8.65
C TRP A 66 -5.87 17.51 -7.83
N LEU A 67 -6.95 16.71 -7.87
CA LEU A 67 -7.02 15.45 -7.13
C LEU A 67 -6.05 14.44 -7.73
N ALA A 68 -5.96 14.36 -9.06
CA ALA A 68 -5.01 13.49 -9.75
C ALA A 68 -3.54 13.85 -9.44
N VAL A 69 -3.20 15.15 -9.39
CA VAL A 69 -1.85 15.61 -9.01
C VAL A 69 -1.55 15.23 -7.56
N ALA A 70 -2.51 15.37 -6.64
CA ALA A 70 -2.33 14.96 -5.24
C ALA A 70 -2.09 13.44 -5.13
N THR A 71 -2.80 12.62 -5.90
CA THR A 71 -2.58 11.17 -5.97
C THR A 71 -1.17 10.83 -6.42
N TYR A 72 -0.67 11.53 -7.44
CA TYR A 72 0.69 11.36 -7.95
C TYR A 72 1.76 11.79 -6.95
N ALA A 73 1.55 12.91 -6.25
CA ALA A 73 2.49 13.35 -5.21
C ALA A 73 2.55 12.35 -4.04
N LEU A 74 1.39 11.84 -3.61
CA LEU A 74 1.33 10.81 -2.57
C LEU A 74 1.95 9.49 -3.01
N SER A 75 1.68 9.04 -4.23
CA SER A 75 2.26 7.80 -4.74
C SER A 75 3.78 7.86 -4.88
N LEU A 76 4.32 9.00 -5.31
CA LEU A 76 5.76 9.24 -5.35
C LEU A 76 6.37 9.21 -3.94
N THR A 77 5.68 9.83 -2.98
CA THR A 77 6.07 9.82 -1.57
C THR A 77 6.10 8.39 -1.02
N LEU A 78 5.09 7.57 -1.36
CA LEU A 78 5.05 6.15 -1.00
C LEU A 78 6.06 5.28 -1.75
N LEU A 79 6.72 5.77 -2.81
CA LEU A 79 7.83 5.04 -3.42
C LEU A 79 9.16 5.38 -2.76
N VAL A 80 9.33 6.63 -2.33
CA VAL A 80 10.62 7.16 -1.86
C VAL A 80 10.76 7.13 -0.33
N VAL A 81 9.71 7.42 0.44
CA VAL A 81 9.78 7.74 1.89
C VAL A 81 9.44 6.53 2.80
N VAL A 82 9.16 5.37 2.22
CA VAL A 82 8.64 4.20 2.96
C VAL A 82 9.60 3.62 4.01
N SER A 83 10.91 3.76 3.83
CA SER A 83 11.88 3.13 4.73
C SER A 83 11.92 3.74 6.14
N PHE A 84 11.24 4.87 6.39
CA PHE A 84 11.43 5.66 7.60
C PHE A 84 10.43 5.39 8.73
N SER A 85 9.22 4.87 8.46
CA SER A 85 8.22 4.71 9.53
C SER A 85 7.05 3.80 9.18
N LEU A 86 6.61 2.99 10.16
CA LEU A 86 5.36 2.20 10.08
C LEU A 86 4.14 3.06 9.76
N TRP A 87 4.13 4.33 10.18
CA TRP A 87 3.04 5.29 9.95
C TRP A 87 2.78 5.57 8.47
N VAL A 88 3.76 5.36 7.59
CA VAL A 88 3.62 5.57 6.14
C VAL A 88 2.61 4.58 5.54
N THR A 89 2.42 3.41 6.14
CA THR A 89 1.40 2.44 5.71
C THR A 89 -0.04 2.99 5.81
N LEU A 90 -0.29 3.96 6.71
CA LEU A 90 -1.61 4.58 6.91
C LEU A 90 -1.94 5.67 5.87
N VAL A 91 -0.94 6.15 5.12
CA VAL A 91 -1.15 7.18 4.10
C VAL A 91 -2.06 6.67 2.99
N PHE A 92 -1.90 5.41 2.58
CA PHE A 92 -2.74 4.79 1.55
C PHE A 92 -4.24 4.76 1.96
N PRO A 93 -4.64 4.16 3.10
CA PRO A 93 -6.04 4.16 3.51
C PRO A 93 -6.59 5.55 3.85
N ALA A 94 -5.77 6.44 4.43
CA ALA A 94 -6.18 7.84 4.66
C ALA A 94 -6.53 8.56 3.35
N TRP A 95 -5.71 8.36 2.31
CA TRP A 95 -5.99 8.88 0.98
C TRP A 95 -7.28 8.31 0.39
N VAL A 96 -7.50 6.99 0.47
CA VAL A 96 -8.76 6.37 0.02
C VAL A 96 -9.97 6.96 0.74
N MET A 97 -9.86 7.24 2.04
CA MET A 97 -10.92 7.87 2.82
C MET A 97 -11.25 9.28 2.30
N VAL A 98 -10.24 10.08 1.97
CA VAL A 98 -10.43 11.42 1.40
C VAL A 98 -11.19 11.35 0.07
N ILE A 99 -10.83 10.42 -0.82
CA ILE A 99 -11.52 10.25 -2.11
C ILE A 99 -12.97 9.81 -1.89
N SER A 100 -13.19 8.86 -0.98
CA SER A 100 -14.51 8.33 -0.70
C SER A 100 -15.45 9.43 -0.20
N VAL A 101 -14.97 10.29 0.71
CA VAL A 101 -15.70 11.47 1.18
C VAL A 101 -15.94 12.46 0.03
N TYR A 102 -14.94 12.71 -0.81
CA TYR A 102 -15.08 13.62 -1.95
C TYR A 102 -16.18 13.16 -2.92
N ILE A 103 -16.19 11.88 -3.31
CA ILE A 103 -17.23 11.31 -4.18
C ILE A 103 -18.60 11.47 -3.53
N LEU A 104 -18.74 11.14 -2.25
CA LEU A 104 -20.00 11.28 -1.51
C LEU A 104 -20.53 12.73 -1.51
N THR A 105 -19.64 13.72 -1.42
CA THR A 105 -20.04 15.14 -1.44
C THR A 105 -20.42 15.64 -2.83
N VAL A 106 -19.79 15.12 -3.88
CA VAL A 106 -20.05 15.52 -5.27
C VAL A 106 -21.34 14.88 -5.80
N ASP A 107 -21.60 13.62 -5.45
CA ASP A 107 -22.77 12.86 -5.93
C ASP A 107 -24.06 13.13 -5.14
N ARG A 108 -24.10 14.08 -4.20
CA ARG A 108 -25.37 14.50 -3.58
C ARG A 108 -26.27 15.12 -4.66
N PRO A 109 -27.36 14.44 -5.09
CA PRO A 109 -28.27 15.03 -6.06
C PRO A 109 -28.96 16.23 -5.41
N PRO A 110 -29.31 17.29 -6.16
CA PRO A 110 -30.24 18.29 -5.66
C PRO A 110 -31.49 17.55 -5.20
N SER A 111 -31.89 17.72 -3.94
CA SER A 111 -33.19 17.24 -3.47
C SER A 111 -34.25 17.84 -4.39
N ILE A 112 -34.81 17.04 -5.28
CA ILE A 112 -35.95 17.44 -6.12
C ILE A 112 -37.06 17.85 -5.13
N PRO A 113 -37.51 19.12 -5.15
CA PRO A 113 -38.61 19.55 -4.30
C PRO A 113 -39.85 18.68 -4.57
N PRO A 114 -40.64 18.32 -3.57
CA PRO A 114 -41.91 17.65 -3.80
C PRO A 114 -42.89 18.66 -4.43
N ASP A 115 -43.26 18.41 -5.69
CA ASP A 115 -44.41 19.01 -6.36
C ASP A 115 -45.70 18.24 -6.00
#